data_AF-S3V0V9-F1
#
_entry.id   AF-S3V0V9-F1
#
_cell.length_a   1.000
_cell.length_b   1.000
_cell.length_c   1.000
_cell.angle_alpha   90.00
_cell.angle_beta   90.00
_cell.angle_gamma   90.00
#
_symmetry.space_group_name_H-M   'P 1'
#
loop_
_entity.id
_entity.type
_entity.pdbx_description
1 polymer ?
#
loop_
_entity_poly.entity_id
_entity_poly.type
_entity_poly.pdbx_seq_one_letter_code
_entity_poly.pdbx_strand_id
1 'polypeptide(L)' 'MEETPLLFPKTKRDLILENLDCFGLPARIGELVENVLDGKIREQSLVCCHSACDVCNSTIRSCVRKVQRELEGLG' A
#
# COMPACT_ATOMS: atom_id res chain seq x y z
N MET A 1 -0.77 26.06 -5.52
CA MET A 1 -1.31 24.72 -5.24
C MET A 1 -1.74 24.77 -3.80
N GLU A 2 -3.05 24.80 -3.55
CA GLU A 2 -3.62 24.91 -2.21
C GLU A 2 -3.44 23.57 -1.50
N GLU A 3 -2.42 23.50 -0.64
CA GLU A 3 -2.28 22.43 0.35
C GLU A 3 -3.44 22.60 1.36
N THR A 4 -4.55 21.91 1.09
CA THR A 4 -5.66 21.83 2.04
C THR A 4 -5.14 21.10 3.28
N PRO A 5 -5.09 21.75 4.46
CA PRO A 5 -4.64 21.08 5.66
C PRO A 5 -5.67 20.00 5.97
N LEU A 6 -5.27 18.74 5.82
CA LEU A 6 -6.06 17.60 6.26
C LEU A 6 -6.37 17.80 7.75
N LEU A 7 -7.66 18.01 8.06
CA LEU A 7 -8.17 18.26 9.42
C LEU A 7 -7.79 17.14 10.42
N PHE A 8 -7.40 15.98 9.91
CA PHE A 8 -6.83 14.87 10.67
C PHE A 8 -5.65 14.31 9.89
N PRO A 9 -4.49 14.07 10.52
CA PRO A 9 -3.39 13.37 9.86
C PRO A 9 -3.91 12.01 9.39
N LYS A 10 -3.75 11.73 8.09
CA LYS A 10 -4.15 10.43 7.54
C LYS A 10 -3.41 9.33 8.29
N THR A 11 -4.16 8.36 8.79
CA THR A 11 -3.54 7.21 9.44
C THR A 11 -2.84 6.35 8.39
N LYS A 12 -1.81 5.59 8.79
CA LYS A 12 -1.15 4.61 7.92
C LYS A 12 -2.17 3.70 7.20
N ARG A 13 -3.22 3.30 7.91
CA ARG A 13 -4.28 2.44 7.36
C ARG A 13 -5.14 3.14 6.31
N ASP A 14 -5.43 4.42 6.50
CA ASP A 14 -6.16 5.25 5.53
C ASP A 14 -5.38 5.34 4.20
N LEU A 15 -4.08 5.66 4.29
CA LEU A 15 -3.17 5.70 3.14
C LEU A 15 -3.09 4.36 2.40
N ILE A 16 -3.03 3.25 3.15
CA ILE A 16 -3.02 1.91 2.55
C ILE A 16 -4.32 1.67 1.78
N LEU A 17 -5.48 1.96 2.37
CA LEU A 17 -6.78 1.72 1.74
C LEU A 17 -6.99 2.60 0.49
N GLU A 18 -6.65 3.89 0.57
CA GLU A 18 -6.73 4.80 -0.59
C GLU A 18 -5.83 4.35 -1.73
N ASN A 19 -4.60 3.93 -1.43
CA ASN A 19 -3.69 3.43 -2.44
C ASN A 19 -4.18 2.10 -3.02
N LEU A 20 -4.66 1.15 -2.20
CA LEU A 20 -5.23 -0.10 -2.71
C LEU A 20 -6.38 0.16 -3.69
N ASP A 21 -7.29 1.08 -3.36
CA ASP A 21 -8.38 1.49 -4.24
C ASP A 21 -7.86 2.06 -5.56
N CYS A 22 -6.86 2.97 -5.50
CA CYS A 22 -6.21 3.52 -6.69
C CYS A 22 -5.59 2.45 -7.61
N PHE A 23 -5.05 1.37 -7.03
CA PHE A 23 -4.46 0.25 -7.77
C PHE A 23 -5.48 -0.85 -8.14
N GLY A 24 -6.76 -0.70 -7.78
CA GLY A 24 -7.80 -1.70 -7.99
C GLY A 24 -7.55 -3.00 -7.21
N LEU A 25 -6.81 -2.93 -6.11
CA LEU A 25 -6.47 -4.07 -5.27
C LEU A 25 -7.56 -4.29 -4.21
N PRO A 26 -7.92 -5.55 -3.92
CA PRO A 26 -8.95 -5.81 -2.93
C PRO A 26 -8.46 -5.45 -1.53
N ALA A 27 -9.34 -4.90 -0.70
CA ALA A 27 -9.04 -4.43 0.66
C ALA A 27 -8.39 -5.49 1.57
N ARG A 28 -8.63 -6.79 1.30
CA ARG A 28 -7.97 -7.91 1.99
C ARG A 28 -6.43 -7.89 1.88
N ILE A 29 -5.88 -7.23 0.87
CA ILE A 29 -4.44 -7.07 0.67
C ILE A 29 -3.87 -5.97 1.58
N GLY A 30 -4.71 -5.16 2.23
CA GLY A 30 -4.24 -4.11 3.13
C GLY A 30 -3.47 -4.62 4.33
N GLU A 31 -3.86 -5.76 4.91
CA GLU A 31 -3.08 -6.38 5.99
C GLU A 31 -1.73 -6.89 5.48
N LEU A 32 -1.65 -7.38 4.24
CA LEU A 32 -0.38 -7.77 3.62
C LEU A 32 0.52 -6.55 3.40
N VAL A 33 -0.01 -5.47 2.83
CA VAL A 33 0.73 -4.21 2.62
C VAL A 33 1.22 -3.66 3.95
N GLU A 34 0.38 -3.65 4.99
CA GLU A 34 0.75 -3.21 6.33
C GLU A 34 1.91 -4.04 6.90
N ASN A 35 1.83 -5.37 6.79
CA ASN A 35 2.89 -6.28 7.24
C ASN A 35 4.19 -6.12 6.45
N VAL A 36 4.13 -5.82 5.15
CA VAL A 36 5.32 -5.50 4.35
C VAL A 36 5.96 -4.20 4.85
N LEU A 37 5.16 -3.15 5.04
CA LEU A 37 5.64 -1.85 5.52
C LEU A 37 6.20 -1.93 6.95
N ASP A 38 5.69 -2.84 7.76
CA ASP A 38 6.19 -3.12 9.11
C ASP A 38 7.45 -3.99 9.12
N GLY A 39 7.89 -4.48 7.95
CA GLY A 39 9.03 -5.39 7.83
C GLY A 39 8.78 -6.81 8.32
N LYS A 40 7.53 -7.14 8.71
CA LYS A 40 7.12 -8.49 9.15
C LYS A 40 7.18 -9.51 8.02
N ILE A 41 6.91 -9.07 6.79
CA ILE A 41 7.03 -9.90 5.59
C ILE A 41 7.87 -9.20 4.54
N ARG A 42 8.60 -9.97 3.73
CA ARG A 42 9.37 -9.42 2.61
C ARG A 42 8.43 -9.13 1.44
N GLU A 43 8.64 -8.02 0.73
CA GLU A 43 7.92 -7.69 -0.52
C GLU A 43 7.90 -8.85 -1.53
N GLN A 44 8.98 -9.63 -1.58
CA GLN A 44 9.13 -10.77 -2.49
C GLN A 44 8.16 -11.92 -2.18
N SER A 45 7.65 -11.97 -0.95
CA SER A 45 6.67 -12.97 -0.51
C SER A 45 5.23 -12.58 -0.85
N LEU A 46 5.00 -11.42 -1.47
CA LEU A 46 3.68 -11.02 -1.94
C LEU A 46 3.24 -11.92 -3.09
N VAL A 47 2.32 -12.82 -2.82
CA VAL A 47 1.71 -13.69 -3.82
C VAL A 47 0.24 -13.34 -3.90
N CYS A 48 -0.22 -12.83 -5.04
CA CYS A 48 -1.66 -12.69 -5.27
C CYS A 48 -2.26 -14.08 -5.51
N CYS A 49 -3.47 -14.27 -5.00
CA CYS A 49 -4.13 -15.56 -4.86
C CYS A 49 -4.14 -16.37 -6.18
N HIS A 50 -3.70 -17.63 -6.08
CA HIS A 50 -4.04 -18.76 -6.95
C HIS A 50 -3.48 -18.88 -8.38
N SER A 51 -2.88 -17.84 -8.99
CA SER A 51 -2.43 -17.95 -10.40
C SER A 51 -1.00 -17.51 -10.71
N ALA A 52 -0.13 -17.33 -9.70
CA ALA A 52 1.27 -16.93 -9.90
C ALA A 52 1.46 -15.82 -10.95
N CYS A 53 0.52 -14.87 -11.03
CA CYS A 53 0.60 -13.80 -12.01
C CYS A 53 1.62 -12.78 -11.54
N ASP A 54 2.73 -12.67 -12.26
CA ASP A 54 3.71 -11.58 -12.12
C ASP A 54 3.07 -10.19 -12.13
N VAL A 55 1.93 -10.05 -12.84
CA VAL A 55 1.16 -8.81 -12.97
C VAL A 55 0.59 -8.33 -11.64
N CYS A 56 -0.03 -9.20 -10.84
CA CYS A 56 -0.53 -8.77 -9.54
C CYS A 56 0.63 -8.36 -8.62
N ASN A 57 1.73 -9.10 -8.70
CA ASN A 57 2.86 -8.95 -7.80
C ASN A 57 3.58 -7.62 -8.06
N SER A 58 3.71 -7.22 -9.33
CA SER A 58 4.23 -5.89 -9.68
C SER A 58 3.28 -4.76 -9.24
N THR A 59 1.95 -4.93 -9.37
CA THR A 59 0.96 -3.94 -8.90
C THR A 59 1.00 -3.78 -7.39
N ILE A 60 1.02 -4.86 -6.62
CA ILE A 60 1.11 -4.78 -5.14
C ILE A 60 2.44 -4.15 -4.71
N ARG A 61 3.56 -4.53 -5.34
CA ARG A 61 4.86 -3.88 -5.08
C ARG A 61 4.83 -2.38 -5.39
N SER A 62 4.18 -1.99 -6.48
CA SER A 62 4.03 -0.57 -6.84
C SER A 62 3.17 0.18 -5.82
N CYS A 63 2.11 -0.47 -5.33
CA CYS A 63 1.28 0.05 -4.24
C CYS A 63 2.07 0.24 -2.94
N VAL A 64 2.80 -0.79 -2.49
CA VAL A 64 3.63 -0.73 -1.28
C VAL A 64 4.62 0.43 -1.37
N ARG A 65 5.37 0.53 -2.48
CA ARG A 65 6.36 1.61 -2.65
C ARG A 65 5.73 3.00 -2.66
N LYS A 66 4.54 3.14 -3.25
CA LYS A 66 3.82 4.41 -3.24
C LYS A 66 3.42 4.79 -1.81
N VAL A 67 2.80 3.88 -1.07
CA VAL A 67 2.42 4.09 0.33
C VAL A 67 3.64 4.41 1.20
N GLN A 68 4.75 3.69 1.00
CA GLN A 68 6.00 3.94 1.72
C GLN A 68 6.51 5.37 1.50
N ARG A 69 6.54 5.86 0.25
CA ARG A 69 6.94 7.24 -0.05
C ARG A 69 6.02 8.27 0.58
N GLU A 70 4.71 8.03 0.58
CA GLU A 70 3.75 8.95 1.21
C GLU A 70 3.92 8.96 2.74
N LEU A 71 4.22 7.82 3.36
CA LEU A 71 4.54 7.73 4.78
C LEU A 71 5.86 8.45 5.11
N GLU A 72 6.90 8.31 4.28
CA GLU A 72 8.17 9.03 4.45
C GLU A 72 8.01 10.54 4.25
N GLY A 73 7.13 10.97 3.36
CA GLY A 73 6.83 12.40 3.13
C GLY A 73 5.97 13.07 4.20
N LEU A 74 5.35 12.28 5.09
CA LEU A 74 4.61 12.76 6.26
C LEU A 74 5.50 12.92 7.51
N GLY A 75 6.75 12.47 7.45
CA GLY A 75 7.74 12.48 8.54
C GLY A 75 8.66 13.68 8.55
#